data_AF-A0A535YDD1-F1
#
_entry.id   AF-A0A535YDD1-F1
#
_cell.length_a   1.000
_cell.length_b   1.000
_cell.length_c   1.000
_cell.angle_alpha   90.00
_cell.angle_beta   90.00
_cell.angle_gamma   90.00
#
_symmetry.space_group_name_H-M   'P 1'
#
loop_
_entity.id
_entity.type
_entity.pdbx_description
1 polymer ?
#
loop_
_entity_poly.entity_id
_entity_poly.type
_entity_poly.pdbx_seq_one_letter_code
_entity_poly.pdbx_strand_id
1 'polypeptide(L)'
;AAGASRTVTFVLAWYFPNRYVTWDQRNVGILDRKSLFWLGNQYNNWFDSALSVVEYVRDNYPRLVAQTRLYRDRFFDSTLPWQLLDSVAGPISTIRSPTCLWNEDGRFHGFEGCHGASTFHGELEGCCPMDCTHVWNYEMAVAKLFPDLEQGMRHTDLIDQISPWGSIPHRTVLPLYLPRP
;
A
#
# COMPACT_ATOMS: atom_id res chain seq x y z
N ALA A 1 10.95 43.70 0.67
CA ALA A 1 10.45 44.94 1.30
C ALA A 1 9.81 44.58 2.64
N ALA A 2 9.71 45.54 3.58
CA ALA A 2 8.93 45.32 4.80
C ALA A 2 7.51 44.86 4.41
N GLY A 3 7.05 43.73 4.98
CA GLY A 3 5.76 43.13 4.64
C GLY A 3 5.72 42.20 3.43
N ALA A 4 6.84 41.94 2.75
CA ALA A 4 6.86 40.98 1.64
C ALA A 4 6.83 39.52 2.14
N SER A 5 6.02 38.68 1.49
CA SER A 5 5.97 37.23 1.70
C SER A 5 6.37 36.48 0.43
N ARG A 6 6.99 35.31 0.57
CA ARG A 6 7.36 34.42 -0.54
C ARG A 6 7.04 32.98 -0.16
N THR A 7 6.48 32.23 -1.11
CA THR A 7 6.32 30.78 -1.01
C THR A 7 7.52 30.07 -1.64
N VAL A 8 8.07 29.09 -0.94
CA VAL A 8 9.11 28.19 -1.42
C VAL A 8 8.60 26.76 -1.27
N THR A 9 8.64 25.99 -2.35
CA THR A 9 8.17 24.60 -2.38
C THR A 9 9.36 23.66 -2.27
N PHE A 10 9.27 22.69 -1.38
CA PHE A 10 10.24 21.61 -1.21
C PHE A 10 9.60 20.28 -1.61
N VAL A 11 10.38 19.39 -2.22
CA VAL A 11 9.97 18.04 -2.58
C VAL A 11 10.92 17.07 -1.88
N LEU A 12 10.36 16.13 -1.13
CA LEU A 12 11.08 14.98 -0.59
C LEU A 12 10.67 13.76 -1.39
N ALA A 13 11.65 13.05 -1.95
CA ALA A 13 11.41 11.86 -2.77
C ALA A 13 12.49 10.80 -2.49
N TRP A 14 12.12 9.55 -2.77
CA TRP A 14 12.99 8.39 -2.64
C TRP A 14 12.70 7.41 -3.77
N TYR A 15 13.67 6.53 -4.03
CA TYR A 15 13.53 5.44 -4.99
C TYR A 15 14.33 4.24 -4.48
N PHE A 16 13.60 3.21 -4.02
CA PHE A 16 14.15 2.00 -3.43
C PHE A 16 13.65 0.79 -4.24
N PRO A 17 14.25 0.50 -5.41
CA PRO A 17 13.65 -0.39 -6.39
C PRO A 17 13.57 -1.84 -5.90
N ASN A 18 14.51 -2.23 -5.05
CA ASN A 18 14.69 -3.61 -4.62
C ASN A 18 13.88 -3.90 -3.35
N ARG A 19 12.60 -4.27 -3.51
CA ARG A 19 11.78 -4.83 -2.43
C ARG A 19 11.82 -6.36 -2.49
N TYR A 20 12.04 -6.97 -1.34
CA TYR A 20 11.99 -8.42 -1.15
C TYR A 20 10.97 -8.74 -0.05
N VAL A 21 10.57 -10.00 0.04
CA VAL A 21 9.89 -10.51 1.23
C VAL A 21 10.82 -10.35 2.44
N THR A 22 10.40 -9.56 3.42
CA THR A 22 11.13 -9.32 4.67
C THR A 22 10.48 -10.00 5.88
N TRP A 23 9.44 -10.80 5.65
CA TRP A 23 8.65 -11.43 6.71
C TRP A 23 8.67 -12.94 6.69
N ASP A 24 8.31 -13.53 7.82
CA ASP A 24 8.22 -14.98 7.99
C ASP A 24 6.97 -15.56 7.33
N GLN A 25 7.18 -16.57 6.47
CA GLN A 25 6.12 -17.28 5.76
C GLN A 25 6.02 -18.76 6.16
N ARG A 26 6.69 -19.19 7.24
CA ARG A 26 6.62 -20.58 7.74
C ARG A 26 5.20 -21.00 8.10
N ASN A 27 4.42 -20.08 8.67
CA ASN A 27 3.04 -20.33 9.05
C ASN A 27 2.10 -20.59 7.85
N VAL A 28 2.58 -20.32 6.63
CA VAL A 28 1.89 -20.59 5.37
C VAL A 28 2.66 -21.60 4.50
N GLY A 29 3.55 -22.40 5.11
CA GLY A 29 4.19 -23.55 4.47
C GLY A 29 5.51 -23.26 3.74
N ILE A 30 5.99 -22.02 3.71
CA ILE A 30 7.27 -21.69 3.07
C ILE A 30 8.42 -21.87 4.07
N LEU A 31 9.17 -22.95 3.89
CA LEU A 31 10.30 -23.32 4.76
C LEU A 31 11.65 -22.81 4.27
N ASP A 32 11.74 -22.32 3.03
CA ASP A 32 12.99 -21.76 2.49
C ASP A 32 13.31 -20.42 3.16
N ARG A 33 14.51 -20.36 3.75
CA ARG A 33 15.07 -19.17 4.43
C ARG A 33 16.35 -18.65 3.78
N LYS A 34 16.81 -19.31 2.71
CA LYS A 34 18.06 -18.97 2.03
C LYS A 34 17.81 -18.09 0.81
N SER A 35 16.63 -18.21 0.19
CA SER A 35 16.26 -17.38 -0.96
C SER A 35 15.83 -15.97 -0.56
N LEU A 36 16.24 -14.99 -1.36
CA LEU A 36 15.71 -13.64 -1.33
C LEU A 36 14.57 -13.54 -2.34
N PHE A 37 13.34 -13.64 -1.85
CA PHE A 37 12.18 -13.57 -2.72
C PHE A 37 11.90 -12.12 -3.13
N TRP A 38 12.23 -11.79 -4.38
CA TRP A 38 12.04 -10.46 -4.93
C TRP A 38 10.56 -10.18 -5.25
N LEU A 39 10.12 -8.95 -4.95
CA LEU A 39 8.77 -8.44 -5.22
C LEU A 39 8.77 -7.17 -6.08
N GLY A 40 9.80 -6.34 -5.91
CA GLY A 40 9.87 -5.02 -6.53
C GLY A 40 8.82 -4.04 -5.97
N ASN A 41 8.76 -2.84 -6.55
CA ASN A 41 7.72 -1.86 -6.24
C ASN A 41 7.05 -1.42 -7.54
N GLN A 42 5.74 -1.18 -7.51
CA GLN A 42 5.01 -0.76 -8.70
C GLN A 42 5.60 0.48 -9.38
N TYR A 43 6.14 1.42 -8.59
CA TYR A 43 6.72 2.65 -9.13
C TYR A 43 7.98 2.44 -9.96
N ASN A 44 8.60 1.27 -9.93
CA ASN A 44 9.72 0.91 -10.80
C ASN A 44 9.31 0.91 -12.28
N ASN A 45 8.01 0.73 -12.57
CA ASN A 45 7.46 0.82 -13.93
C ASN A 45 7.40 2.26 -14.49
N TRP A 46 7.62 3.28 -13.66
CA TRP A 46 7.50 4.70 -14.05
C TRP A 46 8.77 5.51 -13.82
N PHE A 47 9.61 5.10 -12.89
CA PHE A 47 10.76 5.85 -12.44
C PHE A 47 11.99 4.94 -12.34
N ASP A 48 13.15 5.53 -12.58
CA ASP A 48 14.46 4.87 -12.49
C ASP A 48 15.33 5.43 -11.36
N SER A 49 14.90 6.52 -10.72
CA SER A 49 15.70 7.26 -9.74
C SER A 49 14.84 8.16 -8.85
N ALA A 50 15.40 8.58 -7.72
CA ALA A 50 14.75 9.60 -6.87
C ALA A 50 14.67 10.95 -7.60
N LEU A 51 15.63 11.24 -8.48
CA LEU A 51 15.64 12.46 -9.29
C LEU A 51 14.47 12.48 -10.28
N SER A 52 14.20 11.38 -11.00
CA SER A 52 13.06 11.32 -11.93
C SER A 52 11.73 11.52 -11.21
N VAL A 53 11.61 11.06 -9.95
CA VAL A 53 10.43 11.33 -9.10
C VAL A 53 10.33 12.83 -8.77
N VAL A 54 11.42 13.48 -8.36
CA VAL A 54 11.44 14.93 -8.09
C VAL A 54 11.05 15.73 -9.33
N GLU A 55 11.60 15.40 -10.49
CA GLU A 55 11.31 16.08 -11.75
C GLU A 55 9.84 15.91 -12.13
N TYR A 56 9.30 14.70 -12.04
CA TYR A 56 7.88 14.47 -12.29
C TYR A 56 6.98 15.28 -11.35
N VAL A 57 7.29 15.31 -10.05
CA VAL A 57 6.53 16.11 -9.07
C VAL A 57 6.65 17.59 -9.38
N ARG A 58 7.85 18.10 -9.68
CA ARG A 58 8.08 19.51 -10.04
C ARG A 58 7.23 19.90 -11.25
N ASP A 59 7.27 19.10 -12.31
CA ASP A 59 6.62 19.41 -13.59
C ASP A 59 5.10 19.24 -13.53
N ASN A 60 4.61 18.40 -12.62
CA ASN A 60 3.17 18.14 -12.43
C ASN A 60 2.58 18.76 -11.15
N TYR A 61 3.36 19.55 -10.40
CA TYR A 61 2.98 20.02 -9.07
C TYR A 61 1.61 20.70 -9.01
N PRO A 62 1.26 21.62 -9.94
CA PRO A 62 -0.05 22.28 -9.92
C PRO A 62 -1.21 21.28 -10.02
N ARG A 63 -1.09 20.29 -10.91
CA ARG A 63 -2.11 19.25 -11.10
C ARG A 63 -2.24 18.35 -9.87
N LEU A 64 -1.12 17.85 -9.35
CA LEU A 64 -1.10 16.95 -8.20
C LEU A 64 -1.74 17.61 -6.98
N VAL A 65 -1.34 18.85 -6.67
CA VAL A 65 -1.92 19.61 -5.54
C VAL A 65 -3.39 19.93 -5.76
N ALA A 66 -3.78 20.33 -6.98
CA ALA A 66 -5.17 20.62 -7.29
C ALA A 66 -6.07 19.38 -7.09
N GLN A 67 -5.63 18.21 -7.54
CA GLN A 67 -6.37 16.96 -7.38
C GLN A 67 -6.49 16.54 -5.91
N THR A 68 -5.41 16.62 -5.12
CA THR A 68 -5.45 16.31 -3.68
C THR A 68 -6.38 17.26 -2.93
N ARG A 69 -6.32 18.57 -3.23
CA ARG A 69 -7.20 19.56 -2.59
C ARG A 69 -8.66 19.37 -2.99
N LEU A 70 -8.92 19.08 -4.27
CA LEU A 70 -10.27 18.80 -4.74
C LEU A 70 -10.88 17.61 -4.01
N TYR A 71 -10.13 16.50 -3.86
CA TYR A 71 -10.60 15.36 -3.07
C TYR A 71 -10.95 15.74 -1.63
N ARG A 72 -10.02 16.40 -0.93
CA ARG A 72 -10.23 16.87 0.45
C ARG A 72 -11.47 17.76 0.54
N ASP A 73 -11.53 18.79 -0.31
CA ASP A 73 -12.60 19.80 -0.26
C ASP A 73 -13.95 19.15 -0.52
N ARG A 74 -14.04 18.21 -1.47
CA ARG A 74 -15.27 17.46 -1.72
C ARG A 74 -15.65 16.49 -0.61
N PHE A 75 -14.67 15.87 0.04
CA PHE A 75 -14.93 14.96 1.16
C PHE A 75 -15.51 15.70 2.37
N PHE A 76 -14.95 16.88 2.68
CA PHE A 76 -15.38 17.70 3.81
C PHE A 76 -16.54 18.66 3.50
N ASP A 77 -16.84 18.91 2.22
CA ASP A 77 -18.08 19.54 1.73
C ASP A 77 -19.25 18.54 1.78
N SER A 78 -19.51 18.01 2.98
CA SER A 78 -20.54 17.02 3.26
C SER A 78 -21.46 17.55 4.35
N THR A 79 -22.74 17.15 4.28
CA THR A 79 -23.75 17.47 5.29
C THR A 79 -23.69 16.55 6.51
N LEU A 80 -22.77 15.58 6.52
CA LEU A 80 -22.54 14.68 7.65
C LEU A 80 -21.87 15.42 8.83
N PRO A 81 -22.05 14.92 10.07
CA PRO A 81 -21.36 15.50 11.22
C PRO A 81 -19.84 15.51 11.05
N TRP A 82 -19.20 16.62 11.40
CA TRP A 82 -17.75 16.80 11.34
C TRP A 82 -16.98 15.64 11.98
N GLN A 83 -17.41 15.20 13.16
CA GLN A 83 -16.76 14.13 13.92
C GLN A 83 -16.75 12.82 13.14
N LEU A 84 -17.82 12.53 12.39
CA LEU A 84 -17.88 11.36 11.53
C LEU A 84 -16.87 11.50 10.38
N LEU A 85 -16.87 12.64 9.68
CA LEU A 85 -15.95 12.91 8.57
C LEU A 85 -14.48 12.81 8.98
N ASP A 86 -14.11 13.43 10.11
CA ASP A 86 -12.75 13.38 10.63
C ASP A 86 -12.34 11.93 10.99
N SER A 87 -13.24 11.20 11.65
CA SER A 87 -13.00 9.80 12.04
C SER A 87 -12.80 8.87 10.84
N VAL A 88 -13.54 9.07 9.74
CA VAL A 88 -13.41 8.24 8.53
C VAL A 88 -12.27 8.69 7.62
N ALA A 89 -11.86 9.96 7.68
CA ALA A 89 -10.77 10.48 6.85
C ALA A 89 -9.39 9.96 7.29
N GLY A 90 -9.16 9.85 8.60
CA GLY A 90 -7.87 9.43 9.16
C GLY A 90 -7.34 8.09 8.60
N PRO A 91 -8.14 7.00 8.67
CA PRO A 91 -7.71 5.67 8.23
C PRO A 91 -7.35 5.56 6.74
N ILE A 92 -7.77 6.50 5.89
CA ILE A 92 -7.46 6.50 4.45
C ILE A 92 -5.94 6.55 4.22
N SER A 93 -5.22 7.23 5.11
CA SER A 93 -3.75 7.30 5.06
C SER A 93 -3.06 5.94 5.21
N THR A 94 -3.71 4.94 5.84
CA THR A 94 -3.18 3.58 6.02
C THR A 94 -2.89 2.88 4.70
N ILE A 95 -3.64 3.19 3.63
CA ILE A 95 -3.40 2.64 2.27
C ILE A 95 -2.01 3.04 1.76
N ARG A 96 -1.46 4.16 2.25
CA ARG A 96 -0.13 4.69 1.91
C ARG A 96 0.89 4.51 3.05
N SER A 97 0.64 3.63 4.01
CA SER A 97 1.57 3.28 5.08
C SER A 97 2.33 1.98 4.76
N PRO A 98 3.32 1.58 5.58
CA PRO A 98 3.96 0.27 5.49
C PRO A 98 3.01 -0.94 5.66
N THR A 99 1.74 -0.74 6.02
CA THR A 99 0.72 -1.81 6.06
C THR A 99 0.50 -2.39 4.67
N CYS A 100 0.59 -1.56 3.63
CA CYS A 100 0.23 -1.95 2.27
C CYS A 100 1.47 -2.04 1.36
N LEU A 101 1.38 -2.92 0.37
CA LEU A 101 2.40 -3.14 -0.64
C LEU A 101 1.74 -3.07 -2.02
N TRP A 102 2.42 -2.41 -2.96
CA TRP A 102 2.09 -2.49 -4.37
C TRP A 102 3.33 -2.97 -5.11
N ASN A 103 3.31 -4.25 -5.45
CA ASN A 103 4.44 -4.96 -6.04
C ASN A 103 4.63 -4.55 -7.51
N GLU A 104 5.80 -4.84 -8.08
CA GLU A 104 6.15 -4.43 -9.45
C GLU A 104 5.31 -5.10 -10.54
N ASP A 105 4.70 -6.24 -10.22
CA ASP A 105 3.76 -6.98 -11.06
C ASP A 105 2.34 -6.37 -11.07
N GLY A 106 2.13 -5.24 -10.40
CA GLY A 106 0.84 -4.57 -10.28
C GLY A 106 -0.06 -5.10 -9.18
N ARG A 107 0.33 -6.15 -8.43
CA ARG A 107 -0.49 -6.72 -7.37
C ARG A 107 -0.41 -5.90 -6.08
N PHE A 108 -1.57 -5.67 -5.49
CA PHE A 108 -1.72 -4.97 -4.22
C PHE A 108 -1.96 -5.97 -3.11
N HIS A 109 -1.22 -5.81 -2.01
CA HIS A 109 -1.30 -6.68 -0.84
C HIS A 109 -1.23 -5.87 0.44
N GLY A 110 -1.62 -6.47 1.56
CA GLY A 110 -1.44 -5.81 2.85
C GLY A 110 -1.28 -6.73 4.05
N PHE A 111 -0.54 -6.24 5.02
CA PHE A 111 -0.49 -6.79 6.37
C PHE A 111 -1.79 -6.47 7.13
N GLU A 112 -2.02 -7.13 8.26
CA GLU A 112 -3.10 -6.75 9.19
C GLU A 112 -2.80 -5.41 9.87
N GLY A 113 -1.52 -5.10 10.09
CA GLY A 113 -1.06 -3.81 10.60
C GLY A 113 0.44 -3.60 10.36
N CYS A 114 1.02 -2.59 11.00
CA CYS A 114 2.47 -2.36 10.95
C CYS A 114 3.15 -2.77 12.27
N HIS A 115 4.39 -3.27 12.17
CA HIS A 115 5.34 -3.16 13.27
C HIS A 115 6.03 -1.79 13.24
N GLY A 116 6.58 -1.38 14.38
CA GLY A 116 7.28 -0.11 14.53
C GLY A 116 8.26 -0.13 15.70
N ALA A 117 8.83 1.01 16.04
CA ALA A 117 9.85 1.09 17.10
C ALA A 117 9.37 0.59 18.49
N SER A 118 8.06 0.53 18.72
CA SER A 118 7.45 0.06 19.96
C SER A 118 7.01 -1.41 19.94
N THR A 119 7.28 -2.16 18.87
CA THR A 119 6.90 -3.58 18.76
C THR A 119 8.12 -4.48 18.94
N PHE A 120 7.95 -5.59 19.66
CA PHE A 120 9.01 -6.57 19.91
C PHE A 120 9.14 -7.63 18.81
N HIS A 121 8.29 -7.57 17.79
CA HIS A 121 8.29 -8.47 16.63
C HIS A 121 8.72 -7.69 15.39
N GLY A 122 9.69 -8.25 14.65
CA GLY A 122 10.10 -7.84 13.30
C GLY A 122 10.36 -6.34 13.08
N GLU A 123 11.63 -5.93 12.96
CA GLU A 123 11.99 -4.51 12.82
C GLU A 123 11.58 -3.89 11.45
N LEU A 124 11.42 -4.72 10.41
CA LEU A 124 11.24 -4.27 9.02
C LEU A 124 10.11 -5.03 8.28
N GLU A 125 9.04 -5.40 8.99
CA GLU A 125 7.86 -6.08 8.44
C GLU A 125 6.56 -5.50 9.00
N GLY A 126 5.41 -5.86 8.43
CA GLY A 126 4.12 -5.58 9.06
C GLY A 126 3.71 -6.67 10.04
N CYS A 127 2.68 -6.38 10.82
CA CYS A 127 2.05 -7.34 11.72
C CYS A 127 1.19 -8.29 10.90
N CYS A 128 1.45 -9.60 11.02
CA CYS A 128 0.67 -10.67 10.41
C CYS A 128 0.56 -10.56 8.86
N PRO A 129 1.31 -11.38 8.11
CA PRO A 129 1.51 -11.15 6.68
C PRO A 129 0.27 -11.43 5.84
N MET A 130 0.11 -10.53 4.86
CA MET A 130 -0.58 -10.65 3.57
C MET A 130 -2.05 -11.08 3.60
N ASP A 131 -2.88 -10.21 3.03
CA ASP A 131 -4.26 -10.40 2.55
C ASP A 131 -5.10 -11.32 3.45
N CYS A 132 -4.96 -11.15 4.77
CA CYS A 132 -5.70 -11.97 5.70
C CYS A 132 -7.20 -11.74 5.51
N THR A 133 -7.92 -12.80 5.17
CA THR A 133 -9.31 -12.71 4.73
C THR A 133 -10.25 -12.11 5.79
N HIS A 134 -9.92 -12.21 7.08
CA HIS A 134 -10.73 -11.62 8.15
C HIS A 134 -10.47 -10.13 8.40
N VAL A 135 -9.49 -9.51 7.73
CA VAL A 135 -9.26 -8.04 7.79
C VAL A 135 -9.67 -7.44 6.47
N TRP A 136 -9.10 -7.95 5.38
CA TRP A 136 -9.20 -7.38 4.05
C TRP A 136 -10.54 -7.64 3.35
N ASN A 137 -11.44 -8.43 3.95
CA ASN A 137 -12.85 -8.48 3.55
C ASN A 137 -13.75 -7.48 4.30
N TYR A 138 -13.31 -6.92 5.43
CA TYR A 138 -14.04 -5.86 6.14
C TYR A 138 -13.53 -4.46 5.80
N GLU A 139 -12.26 -4.36 5.42
CA GLU A 139 -11.69 -3.12 4.87
C GLU A 139 -12.45 -2.73 3.60
N MET A 140 -12.83 -1.45 3.47
CA MET A 140 -13.65 -0.95 2.34
C MET A 140 -13.09 0.34 1.73
N ALA A 141 -12.11 0.98 2.33
CA ALA A 141 -11.55 2.23 1.83
C ALA A 141 -10.81 2.00 0.51
N VAL A 142 -10.08 0.90 0.34
CA VAL A 142 -9.43 0.56 -0.95
C VAL A 142 -10.49 0.39 -2.03
N ALA A 143 -11.54 -0.40 -1.79
CA ALA A 143 -12.65 -0.59 -2.73
C ALA A 143 -13.34 0.72 -3.16
N LYS A 144 -13.46 1.70 -2.25
CA LYS A 144 -14.16 2.97 -2.53
C LYS A 144 -13.28 4.05 -3.14
N LEU A 145 -11.98 4.05 -2.85
CA LEU A 145 -11.05 5.11 -3.27
C LEU A 145 -10.10 4.68 -4.38
N PHE A 146 -9.76 3.39 -4.44
CA PHE A 146 -8.83 2.79 -5.39
C PHE A 146 -9.36 1.44 -5.89
N PRO A 147 -10.52 1.41 -6.57
CA PRO A 147 -11.21 0.18 -6.94
C PRO A 147 -10.36 -0.78 -7.80
N ASP A 148 -9.43 -0.27 -8.59
CA ASP A 148 -8.53 -1.09 -9.40
C ASP A 148 -7.56 -1.90 -8.52
N LEU A 149 -7.10 -1.33 -7.39
CA LEU A 149 -6.24 -2.03 -6.43
C LEU A 149 -7.03 -3.12 -5.69
N GLU A 150 -8.26 -2.80 -5.28
CA GLU A 150 -9.17 -3.75 -4.64
C GLU A 150 -9.44 -4.94 -5.55
N GLN A 151 -9.80 -4.69 -6.82
CA GLN A 151 -10.03 -5.76 -7.79
C GLN A 151 -8.77 -6.60 -8.01
N GLY A 152 -7.59 -5.98 -7.99
CA GLY A 152 -6.31 -6.69 -8.03
C GLY A 152 -6.12 -7.64 -6.84
N MET A 153 -6.42 -7.19 -5.62
CA MET A 153 -6.38 -8.05 -4.42
C MET A 153 -7.41 -9.18 -4.52
N ARG A 154 -8.66 -8.89 -4.90
CA ARG A 154 -9.71 -9.91 -5.09
C ARG A 154 -9.36 -10.93 -6.18
N HIS A 155 -8.69 -10.50 -7.24
CA HIS A 155 -8.18 -11.41 -8.27
C HIS A 155 -7.12 -12.36 -7.68
N THR A 156 -6.21 -11.84 -6.84
CA THR A 156 -5.27 -12.68 -6.08
C THR A 156 -6.02 -13.71 -5.25
N ASP A 157 -7.01 -13.29 -4.45
CA ASP A 157 -7.72 -14.19 -3.53
C ASP A 157 -8.57 -15.25 -4.26
N LEU A 158 -9.34 -14.82 -5.26
CA LEU A 158 -10.42 -15.61 -5.87
C LEU A 158 -9.99 -16.37 -7.12
N ILE A 159 -8.87 -15.99 -7.75
CA ILE A 159 -8.37 -16.63 -8.96
C ILE A 159 -7.01 -17.28 -8.71
N ASP A 160 -6.06 -16.54 -8.12
CA ASP A 160 -4.71 -17.08 -7.94
C ASP A 160 -4.59 -17.95 -6.70
N GLN A 161 -5.25 -17.63 -5.59
CA GLN A 161 -5.12 -18.35 -4.31
C GLN A 161 -6.14 -19.48 -4.14
N ILE A 162 -7.29 -19.42 -4.83
CA ILE A 162 -8.33 -20.44 -4.69
C ILE A 162 -7.79 -21.83 -5.02
N SER A 163 -8.09 -22.80 -4.16
CA SER A 163 -7.66 -24.18 -4.33
C SER A 163 -8.55 -24.90 -5.37
N PRO A 164 -8.12 -26.06 -5.91
CA PRO A 164 -8.96 -26.89 -6.76
C PRO A 164 -10.27 -27.36 -6.10
N TRP A 165 -10.35 -27.29 -4.77
CA TRP A 165 -11.53 -27.66 -3.98
C TRP A 165 -12.42 -26.46 -3.64
N GLY A 166 -12.10 -25.27 -4.16
CA GLY A 166 -12.87 -24.05 -3.92
C GLY A 166 -12.61 -23.35 -2.58
N SER A 167 -11.60 -23.79 -1.82
CA SER A 167 -11.19 -23.13 -0.58
C SER A 167 -10.23 -21.98 -0.87
N ILE A 168 -10.35 -20.89 -0.13
CA ILE A 168 -9.42 -19.74 -0.21
C ILE A 168 -8.56 -19.78 1.06
N PRO A 169 -7.23 -19.81 0.94
CA PRO A 169 -6.31 -19.71 2.06
C PRO A 169 -6.60 -18.46 2.90
N HIS A 170 -6.39 -18.57 4.21
CA HIS A 170 -6.60 -17.43 5.09
C HIS A 170 -5.63 -16.26 4.80
N ARG A 171 -4.42 -16.55 4.29
CA ARG A 171 -3.36 -15.58 4.02
C ARG A 171 -2.71 -15.89 2.68
N THR A 172 -2.24 -14.83 2.00
CA THR A 172 -1.56 -14.94 0.71
C THR A 172 -0.07 -15.20 0.89
N VAL A 173 0.45 -16.23 0.21
CA VAL A 173 1.90 -16.46 0.08
C VAL A 173 2.44 -15.52 -1.00
N LEU A 174 3.55 -14.83 -0.72
CA LEU A 174 4.29 -14.06 -1.71
C LEU A 174 5.72 -14.56 -1.88
N PRO A 175 6.28 -14.53 -3.10
CA PRO A 175 5.63 -14.17 -4.35
C PRO A 175 4.66 -15.27 -4.81
N LEU A 176 3.69 -14.92 -5.67
CA LEU A 176 2.58 -15.80 -6.05
C LEU A 176 3.00 -17.07 -6.84
N TYR A 177 4.25 -17.14 -7.32
CA TYR A 177 4.80 -18.36 -7.94
C TYR A 177 5.21 -19.43 -6.92
N LEU A 178 5.26 -19.11 -5.62
CA LEU A 178 5.60 -20.08 -4.59
C LEU A 178 4.45 -21.09 -4.37
N PRO A 179 4.77 -22.31 -3.91
CA PRO A 179 3.76 -23.30 -3.60
C PRO A 179 2.76 -22.79 -2.56
N ARG A 180 1.49 -23.12 -2.78
CA ARG A 180 0.41 -22.89 -1.83
C ARG A 180 0.19 -24.16 -0.99
N PRO A 181 -0.06 -24.04 0.32
CA PRO A 181 -0.43 -25.18 1.17
C PRO A 181 -1.81 -25.76 0.80
#